data_AF-A0A3D3DQ81-F1
#
_entry.id   AF-A0A3D3DQ81-F1
#
_cell.length_a   1.000
_cell.length_b   1.000
_cell.length_c   1.000
_cell.angle_alpha   90.00
_cell.angle_beta   90.00
_cell.angle_gamma   90.00
#
_symmetry.space_group_name_H-M   'P 1'
#
loop_
_entity.id
_entity.type
_entity.pdbx_description
1 polymer ?
#
loop_
_entity_poly.entity_id
_entity_poly.type
_entity_poly.pdbx_seq_one_letter_code
_entity_poly.pdbx_strand_id
1 'polypeptide(L)'
;MKTPDRKPIVSWALYDWANSAFATTVMAGFFPIFFKQYWSQDVALTHSTFYLGVGNSVASLIIVILAPILGAMADTGGLRKRMLATFASLGVLATGSLYLVQVGMWPFAILLYAIAVVGFSGANTFYDSLLVIVSP
;
A
#
# COMPACT_ATOMS: atom_id res chain seq x y z
N MET A 1 -9.12 1.19 40.54
CA MET A 1 -9.03 0.59 39.18
C MET A 1 -8.12 1.45 38.33
N LYS A 2 -7.00 0.93 37.81
CA LYS A 2 -6.24 1.62 36.75
C LYS A 2 -7.12 1.61 35.50
N THR A 3 -7.42 2.77 34.93
CA THR A 3 -8.05 2.84 33.61
C THR A 3 -7.19 2.08 32.62
N PRO A 4 -7.74 1.17 31.80
CA PRO A 4 -6.97 0.46 30.79
C PRO A 4 -6.31 1.48 29.85
N ASP A 5 -5.04 1.25 29.51
CA ASP A 5 -4.30 2.12 28.61
C ASP A 5 -4.91 2.03 27.21
N ARG A 6 -5.63 3.09 26.80
CA ARG A 6 -6.32 3.14 25.51
C ARG A 6 -5.41 3.55 24.35
N LYS A 7 -4.17 3.98 24.62
CA LYS A 7 -3.25 4.46 23.58
C LYS A 7 -3.03 3.43 22.45
N PRO A 8 -2.80 2.13 22.73
CA PRO A 8 -2.61 1.13 21.66
C PRO A 8 -3.85 0.98 20.78
N ILE A 9 -5.04 1.03 21.36
CA ILE A 9 -6.33 0.92 20.65
C ILE A 9 -6.53 2.12 19.73
N VAL A 10 -6.32 3.33 20.23
CA VAL A 10 -6.47 4.56 19.43
C VAL A 10 -5.43 4.62 18.31
N SER A 11 -4.17 4.27 18.58
CA SER A 11 -3.13 4.23 17.54
C SER A 11 -3.43 3.21 16.45
N TRP A 12 -3.94 2.03 16.83
CA TRP A 12 -4.35 1.00 15.87
C TRP A 12 -5.54 1.48 15.03
N ALA A 13 -6.58 2.03 15.66
CA ALA A 13 -7.78 2.53 14.96
C ALA A 13 -7.48 3.71 14.01
N LEU A 14 -6.57 4.62 14.38
CA LEU A 14 -6.14 5.70 13.49
C LEU A 14 -5.39 5.17 12.26
N TYR A 15 -4.58 4.11 12.45
CA TYR A 15 -3.90 3.45 11.35
C TYR A 15 -4.91 2.74 10.43
N ASP A 16 -5.90 2.04 10.99
CA ASP A 16 -6.99 1.40 10.24
C ASP A 16 -7.72 2.39 9.32
N TRP A 17 -8.04 3.55 9.89
CA TRP A 17 -8.73 4.62 9.18
C TRP A 17 -7.88 5.14 8.01
N ALA A 18 -6.59 5.38 8.23
CA ALA A 18 -5.68 5.81 7.18
C ALA A 18 -5.51 4.74 6.08
N ASN A 19 -5.44 3.47 6.47
CA ASN A 19 -5.34 2.33 5.55
C ASN A 19 -6.56 2.25 4.62
N SER A 20 -7.76 2.40 5.19
CA SER A 20 -9.02 2.43 4.44
C SER A 20 -9.10 3.61 3.46
N ALA A 21 -8.61 4.78 3.89
CA ALA A 21 -8.53 5.96 3.03
C ALA A 21 -7.60 5.74 1.82
N PHE A 22 -6.46 5.07 2.01
CA PHE A 22 -5.54 4.73 0.92
C PHE A 22 -6.18 3.76 -0.08
N ALA A 23 -6.78 2.66 0.39
CA ALA A 23 -7.38 1.65 -0.49
C ALA A 23 -8.51 2.23 -1.35
N THR A 24 -9.37 3.06 -0.75
CA THR A 24 -10.51 3.67 -1.45
C THR A 24 -10.08 4.81 -2.37
N THR A 25 -9.21 5.69 -1.90
CA THR A 25 -8.84 6.90 -2.64
C THR A 25 -7.77 6.60 -3.67
N VAL A 26 -6.67 5.93 -3.31
CA VAL A 26 -5.52 5.75 -4.20
C VAL A 26 -5.75 4.56 -5.13
N MET A 27 -6.03 3.37 -4.56
CA MET A 27 -6.10 2.15 -5.36
C MET A 27 -7.38 2.07 -6.21
N ALA A 28 -8.54 2.38 -5.62
CA ALA A 28 -9.82 2.26 -6.33
C ALA A 28 -10.18 3.49 -7.16
N GLY A 29 -10.02 4.70 -6.61
CA GLY A 29 -10.45 5.94 -7.26
C GLY A 29 -9.39 6.58 -8.15
N PHE A 30 -8.35 7.10 -7.52
CA PHE A 30 -7.38 8.00 -8.12
C PHE A 30 -6.53 7.32 -9.20
N PHE A 31 -5.86 6.22 -8.86
CA PHE A 31 -4.85 5.64 -9.76
C PHE A 31 -5.43 5.18 -11.10
N PRO A 32 -6.53 4.41 -11.17
CA PRO A 32 -7.08 3.96 -12.46
C PRO A 32 -7.53 5.13 -13.35
N ILE A 33 -8.14 6.16 -12.74
CA ILE A 33 -8.64 7.33 -13.47
C ILE A 33 -7.46 8.16 -14.01
N PHE A 34 -6.50 8.52 -13.16
CA PHE A 34 -5.34 9.32 -13.56
C PHE A 34 -4.45 8.59 -14.55
N PHE A 35 -4.27 7.28 -14.37
CA PHE A 35 -3.51 6.49 -15.33
C PHE A 35 -4.11 6.57 -16.72
N LYS A 36 -5.41 6.35 -16.81
CA LYS A 36 -6.14 6.37 -18.08
C LYS A 36 -6.19 7.77 -18.71
N GLN A 37 -6.42 8.81 -17.92
CA GLN A 37 -6.71 10.15 -18.42
C GLN A 37 -5.47 11.05 -18.57
N TYR A 38 -4.40 10.81 -17.82
CA TYR A 38 -3.23 11.69 -17.76
C TYR A 38 -1.94 10.97 -18.14
N TRP A 39 -1.60 9.86 -17.47
CA TRP A 39 -0.30 9.20 -17.72
C TRP A 39 -0.27 8.42 -19.03
N SER A 40 -1.39 7.84 -19.47
CA SER A 40 -1.50 7.07 -20.71
C SER A 40 -2.35 7.74 -21.79
N GLN A 41 -2.46 9.08 -21.80
CA GLN A 41 -3.37 9.80 -22.71
C GLN A 41 -3.13 9.51 -24.21
N ASP A 42 -1.89 9.20 -24.59
CA ASP A 42 -1.50 8.97 -25.99
C ASP A 42 -1.66 7.50 -26.41
N VAL A 43 -2.13 6.64 -25.49
CA VAL A 43 -2.31 5.20 -25.70
C VAL A 43 -3.78 4.91 -25.94
N ALA A 44 -4.10 4.10 -26.95
CA ALA A 44 -5.47 3.67 -27.21
C ALA A 44 -6.09 3.00 -25.95
N LEU A 45 -7.38 3.28 -25.71
CA LEU A 45 -8.12 2.88 -24.51
C LEU A 45 -7.96 1.39 -24.13
N THR A 46 -7.98 0.53 -25.15
CA THR A 46 -7.84 -0.93 -25.01
C THR A 46 -6.45 -1.31 -24.49
N HIS A 47 -5.41 -0.65 -24.96
CA HIS A 47 -4.03 -0.89 -24.52
C HIS A 47 -3.76 -0.30 -23.13
N SER A 48 -4.35 0.86 -22.80
CA SER A 48 -4.24 1.44 -21.44
C SER A 48 -4.81 0.51 -20.37
N THR A 49 -6.00 -0.06 -20.60
CA THR A 49 -6.61 -1.04 -19.69
C THR A 49 -5.75 -2.31 -19.57
N PHE A 50 -5.17 -2.77 -20.67
CA PHE A 50 -4.27 -3.93 -20.66
C PHE A 50 -3.01 -3.65 -19.82
N TYR A 51 -2.36 -2.49 -19.99
CA TYR A 51 -1.16 -2.13 -19.23
C TYR A 51 -1.46 -1.96 -17.73
N LEU A 52 -2.60 -1.38 -17.36
CA LEU A 52 -3.06 -1.36 -15.97
C LEU A 52 -3.22 -2.76 -15.39
N GLY A 53 -3.86 -3.66 -16.15
CA GLY A 53 -4.05 -5.04 -15.75
C GLY A 53 -2.72 -5.76 -15.52
N VAL A 54 -1.79 -5.64 -16.47
CA VAL A 54 -0.43 -6.19 -16.36
C VAL A 54 0.29 -5.62 -15.14
N GLY A 55 0.23 -4.31 -14.93
CA GLY A 55 0.83 -3.66 -13.76
C GLY A 55 0.31 -4.21 -12.43
N ASN A 56 -1.02 -4.36 -12.31
CA ASN A 56 -1.65 -4.90 -11.13
C ASN A 56 -1.31 -6.39 -10.90
N SER A 57 -1.22 -7.18 -11.98
CA SER A 57 -0.80 -8.59 -11.90
C SER A 57 0.65 -8.74 -11.45
N VAL A 58 1.56 -7.92 -11.97
CA VAL A 58 2.98 -7.93 -11.56
C VAL A 58 3.12 -7.52 -10.09
N ALA A 59 2.43 -6.44 -9.68
CA ALA A 59 2.41 -6.02 -8.28
C ALA A 59 1.88 -7.14 -7.37
N SER A 60 0.78 -7.79 -7.76
CA SER A 60 0.20 -8.91 -7.02
C SER A 60 1.15 -10.10 -6.90
N LEU A 61 1.89 -10.43 -7.96
CA LEU A 61 2.88 -11.50 -7.96
C LEU A 61 4.04 -11.20 -7.01
N ILE A 62 4.54 -9.97 -7.00
CA ILE A 62 5.58 -9.52 -6.05
C ILE A 62 5.07 -9.68 -4.61
N ILE A 63 3.84 -9.24 -4.34
CA ILE A 63 3.23 -9.33 -3.00
C ILE A 63 3.09 -10.79 -2.56
N VAL A 64 2.63 -11.69 -3.44
CA VAL A 64 2.50 -13.12 -3.12
C VAL A 64 3.83 -13.75 -2.74
N ILE A 65 4.93 -13.38 -3.40
CA ILE A 65 6.27 -13.88 -3.08
C ILE A 65 6.78 -13.28 -1.76
N LEU A 66 6.51 -11.99 -1.50
CA LEU A 66 6.95 -11.32 -0.29
C LEU A 66 6.13 -11.73 0.95
N ALA A 67 4.84 -12.03 0.79
CA ALA A 67 3.92 -12.37 1.88
C ALA A 67 4.46 -13.40 2.89
N PRO A 68 4.99 -14.59 2.48
CA PRO A 68 5.53 -15.55 3.45
C PRO A 68 6.76 -15.03 4.19
N ILE A 69 7.61 -14.24 3.53
CA ILE A 69 8.82 -13.66 4.14
C ILE A 69 8.42 -12.62 5.19
N LEU A 70 7.50 -11.72 4.82
CA LEU A 70 7.00 -10.67 5.72
C LEU A 70 6.22 -11.26 6.90
N GLY A 71 5.45 -12.33 6.68
CA GLY A 71 4.76 -13.07 7.73
C GLY A 71 5.74 -13.67 8.74
N ALA A 72 6.77 -14.38 8.27
CA ALA A 72 7.81 -14.93 9.14
C ALA A 72 8.56 -13.84 9.94
N MET A 73 8.78 -12.67 9.32
CA MET A 73 9.34 -11.49 10.00
C MET A 73 8.38 -10.89 11.03
N ALA A 74 7.06 -10.96 10.83
CA ALA A 74 6.07 -10.49 11.80
C ALA A 74 5.99 -11.41 13.03
N ASP A 75 6.19 -12.71 12.83
CA ASP A 75 6.16 -13.72 13.89
C ASP A 75 7.40 -13.65 14.81
N THR A 76 8.55 -13.22 14.28
CA THR A 76 9.76 -12.98 15.08
C THR A 76 9.62 -11.70 15.92
N GLY A 77 9.03 -11.87 17.11
CA GLY A 77 8.58 -10.82 18.01
C GLY A 77 9.65 -9.78 18.35
N GLY A 78 9.54 -8.59 17.79
CA GLY A 78 10.34 -7.43 18.20
C GLY A 78 10.29 -6.26 17.22
N LEU A 79 10.09 -6.51 15.92
CA LEU A 79 10.22 -5.50 14.87
C LEU A 79 8.90 -5.01 14.26
N ARG A 80 7.74 -5.53 14.68
CA ARG A 80 6.42 -5.27 14.07
C ARG A 80 6.12 -3.78 13.85
N LYS A 81 6.25 -2.94 14.90
CA LYS A 81 6.01 -1.49 14.80
C LYS A 81 6.99 -0.78 13.87
N ARG A 82 8.27 -1.18 13.91
CA ARG A 82 9.32 -0.59 13.07
C ARG A 82 9.11 -0.96 11.61
N MET A 83 8.78 -2.22 11.32
CA MET A 83 8.50 -2.70 9.98
C MET A 83 7.23 -2.05 9.42
N LEU A 84 6.16 -1.98 10.21
CA LEU A 84 4.94 -1.25 9.83
C LEU A 84 5.27 0.18 9.41
N ALA A 85 6.05 0.91 10.22
CA ALA A 85 6.45 2.28 9.90
C ALA A 85 7.30 2.37 8.63
N THR A 86 8.23 1.43 8.41
CA THR A 86 9.06 1.39 7.19
C THR A 86 8.22 1.17 5.94
N PHE A 87 7.33 0.16 5.95
CA PHE A 87 6.47 -0.15 4.80
C PHE A 87 5.43 0.93 4.54
N ALA A 88 4.85 1.50 5.59
CA ALA A 88 3.95 2.65 5.46
C ALA A 88 4.69 3.86 4.85
N SER A 89 5.92 4.15 5.31
CA SER A 89 6.74 5.24 4.75
C SER A 89 7.09 4.99 3.28
N LEU A 90 7.40 3.75 2.91
CA LEU A 90 7.63 3.36 1.51
C LEU A 90 6.39 3.65 0.66
N GLY A 91 5.20 3.27 1.14
CA GLY A 91 3.93 3.53 0.46
C GLY A 91 3.64 5.03 0.29
N VAL A 92 3.86 5.82 1.35
CA VAL A 92 3.67 7.28 1.34
C VAL A 92 4.64 7.95 0.36
N LEU A 93 5.93 7.60 0.40
CA LEU A 93 6.94 8.17 -0.48
C LEU A 93 6.69 7.80 -1.95
N ALA A 94 6.30 6.56 -2.23
CA ALA A 94 5.97 6.13 -3.59
C ALA A 94 4.73 6.86 -4.13
N THR A 95 3.70 7.01 -3.30
CA THR A 95 2.47 7.75 -3.67
C THR A 95 2.74 9.23 -3.86
N GLY A 96 3.54 9.86 -2.98
CA GLY A 96 3.95 11.25 -3.13
C GLY A 96 4.79 11.49 -4.37
N SER A 97 5.62 10.51 -4.75
CA SER A 97 6.44 10.57 -5.96
C SER A 97 5.62 10.52 -7.26
N LEU A 98 4.35 10.07 -7.22
CA LEU A 98 3.46 10.13 -8.39
C LEU A 98 3.25 11.56 -8.89
N TYR A 99 3.40 12.56 -8.01
CA TYR A 99 3.34 13.98 -8.39
C TYR A 99 4.41 14.36 -9.44
N LEU A 100 5.56 13.69 -9.43
CA LEU A 100 6.67 13.97 -10.35
C LEU A 100 6.48 13.33 -11.74
N VAL A 101 5.47 12.47 -11.89
CA VAL A 101 5.25 11.71 -13.12
C VAL A 101 4.55 12.59 -14.16
N GLN A 102 5.25 12.85 -15.26
CA GLN A 102 4.70 13.63 -16.37
C GLN A 102 3.79 12.79 -17.27
N VAL A 103 3.06 13.51 -18.12
CA VAL A 103 2.23 12.95 -19.19
C VAL A 103 3.04 11.98 -20.05
N GLY A 104 2.46 10.83 -20.40
CA GLY A 104 3.11 9.81 -21.23
C GLY A 104 4.06 8.87 -20.47
N MET A 105 4.47 9.20 -19.23
CA MET A 105 5.36 8.38 -18.40
C MET A 105 4.62 7.23 -17.67
N TRP A 106 3.68 6.58 -18.35
CA TRP A 106 2.84 5.52 -17.78
C TRP A 106 3.61 4.32 -17.17
N PRO A 107 4.77 3.85 -17.69
CA PRO A 107 5.48 2.74 -17.05
C PRO A 107 6.02 3.14 -15.67
N PHE A 108 6.44 4.40 -15.53
CA PHE A 108 6.93 4.94 -14.27
C PHE A 108 5.79 5.12 -13.26
N ALA A 109 4.59 5.52 -13.71
CA ALA A 109 3.38 5.54 -12.88
C ALA A 109 3.04 4.14 -12.33
N ILE A 110 3.07 3.10 -13.18
CA ILE A 110 2.82 1.71 -12.75
C ILE A 110 3.87 1.24 -11.75
N LEU A 111 5.15 1.55 -11.99
CA LEU A 111 6.22 1.16 -11.09
C LEU A 111 6.04 1.77 -9.69
N LEU A 112 5.79 3.08 -9.63
CA LEU A 112 5.55 3.77 -8.36
C LEU A 112 4.29 3.25 -7.66
N TYR A 113 3.23 2.98 -8.41
CA TYR A 113 2.03 2.37 -7.86
C TYR A 113 2.28 0.96 -7.32
N ALA A 114 3.02 0.11 -8.04
CA ALA A 114 3.40 -1.21 -7.57
C ALA A 114 4.19 -1.13 -6.25
N ILE A 115 5.14 -0.21 -6.15
CA ILE A 115 5.89 0.03 -4.89
C ILE A 115 4.94 0.52 -3.78
N ALA A 116 3.98 1.39 -4.10
CA ALA A 116 3.00 1.89 -3.14
C ALA A 116 2.11 0.76 -2.60
N VAL A 117 1.61 -0.13 -3.48
CA VAL A 117 0.80 -1.29 -3.09
C VAL A 117 1.62 -2.30 -2.30
N VAL A 118 2.89 -2.54 -2.66
CA VAL A 118 3.79 -3.40 -1.87
C VAL A 118 4.01 -2.81 -0.47
N GLY A 119 4.22 -1.49 -0.36
CA GLY A 119 4.29 -0.78 0.91
C GLY A 119 3.03 -0.95 1.75
N PHE A 120 1.86 -0.75 1.13
CA PHE A 120 0.56 -0.94 1.77
C PHE A 120 0.34 -2.38 2.27
N SER A 121 0.54 -3.38 1.40
CA SER A 121 0.36 -4.79 1.75
C SER A 121 1.33 -5.25 2.83
N GLY A 122 2.61 -4.85 2.73
CA GLY A 122 3.60 -5.19 3.74
C GLY A 122 3.29 -4.57 5.11
N ALA A 123 2.86 -3.31 5.12
CA ALA A 123 2.47 -2.65 6.36
C ALA A 123 1.22 -3.30 7.00
N ASN A 124 0.27 -3.75 6.16
CA ASN A 124 -0.92 -4.49 6.63
C ASN A 124 -0.58 -5.82 7.29
N THR A 125 0.38 -6.59 6.78
CA THR A 125 0.83 -7.83 7.44
C THR A 125 1.29 -7.58 8.89
N PHE A 126 2.07 -6.53 9.13
CA PHE A 126 2.51 -6.20 10.49
C PHE A 126 1.40 -5.58 11.33
N TYR A 127 0.50 -4.81 10.72
CA TYR A 127 -0.66 -4.23 11.38
C TYR A 127 -1.62 -5.29 11.93
N ASP A 128 -1.95 -6.32 11.13
CA ASP A 128 -2.81 -7.41 11.55
C ASP A 128 -2.20 -8.20 12.73
N SER A 129 -0.87 -8.39 12.71
CA SER A 129 -0.16 -9.04 13.82
C SER A 129 -0.19 -8.25 15.15
N LEU A 130 -0.54 -6.96 15.11
CA LEU A 130 -0.71 -6.13 16.31
C LEU A 130 -2.12 -6.27 16.91
N LEU A 131 -3.11 -6.74 16.14
CA LEU A 131 -4.50 -6.88 16.59
C LEU A 131 -4.58 -7.81 17.82
N VAL A 132 -3.83 -8.92 17.81
CA VAL A 132 -3.72 -9.89 18.93
C VAL A 132 -3.25 -9.22 20.24
N ILE A 133 -2.51 -8.12 20.15
CA ILE A 133 -2.00 -7.39 21.32
C ILE A 133 -3.00 -6.33 21.80
N VAL A 134 -3.78 -5.75 20.88
CA VAL A 134 -4.67 -4.61 21.14
C VAL A 134 -6.08 -5.05 21.55
N SER A 135 -6.52 -6.24 21.12
CA SER A 135 -7.82 -6.84 21.45
C SER A 135 -7.66 -8.30 21.91
N PRO A 136 -7.12 -8.54 23.13
CA PRO A 136 -6.95 -9.88 23.70
C PRO A 136 -8.27 -10.54 24.10
#